data_AF-A0A554VJP4-F1
#
_entry.id   AF-A0A554VJP4-F1
#
_cell.length_a   1.000
_cell.length_b   1.000
_cell.length_c   1.000
_cell.angle_alpha   90.00
_cell.angle_beta   90.00
_cell.angle_gamma   90.00
#
_symmetry.space_group_name_H-M   'P 1'
#
loop_
_entity.id
_entity.type
_entity.pdbx_description
1 polymer ?
#
loop_
_entity_poly.entity_id
_entity_poly.type
_entity_poly.pdbx_seq_one_letter_code
_entity_poly.pdbx_strand_id
1 'polypeptide(L)'
;MRKFRSIIIVSIIILIVAIIGLGYFNSYIGYHGYNKDTYRRFSETIKESKERKVFIKKLNYNTKADNVEILDVFIEKGYRWGNSSDETAKLEQDDSLARNTPELPFQVVVSFKKDQKNGKLSVFSGGEYNKYSPFIPIDSDILKDTVSFNLILENKHVGKVKAWGNMN
;
A
#
# COMPACT_ATOMS: atom_id res chain seq x y z
N MET A 1 -60.29 -5.46 15.49
CA MET A 1 -58.98 -5.55 16.17
C MET A 1 -57.97 -6.52 15.54
N ARG A 2 -58.33 -7.76 15.14
CA ARG A 2 -57.37 -8.73 14.53
C ARG A 2 -56.68 -8.23 13.25
N LYS A 3 -57.42 -7.59 12.33
CA LYS A 3 -56.86 -7.00 11.09
C LYS A 3 -55.88 -5.85 11.37
N PHE A 4 -56.20 -5.01 12.36
CA PHE A 4 -55.34 -3.89 12.78
C PHE A 4 -54.04 -4.38 13.46
N ARG A 5 -54.13 -5.41 14.30
CA ARG A 5 -52.95 -6.09 14.87
C ARG A 5 -52.07 -6.73 13.78
N SER A 6 -52.68 -7.34 12.76
CA SER A 6 -51.95 -7.93 11.65
C SER A 6 -51.21 -6.87 10.82
N ILE A 7 -51.82 -5.71 10.57
CA ILE A 7 -51.18 -4.58 9.90
C ILE A 7 -49.98 -4.08 10.73
N ILE A 8 -50.14 -3.90 12.04
CA ILE A 8 -49.05 -3.47 12.92
C ILE A 8 -47.89 -4.47 12.89
N ILE A 9 -48.17 -5.76 12.98
CA ILE A 9 -47.15 -6.82 12.93
C ILE A 9 -46.40 -6.80 11.60
N VAL A 10 -47.11 -6.69 10.48
CA VAL A 10 -46.50 -6.60 9.15
C VAL A 10 -45.62 -5.34 9.04
N SER A 11 -46.07 -4.19 9.53
CA SER A 11 -45.27 -2.96 9.55
C SER A 11 -43.99 -3.08 10.38
N ILE A 12 -44.05 -3.74 11.53
CA ILE A 12 -42.86 -4.00 12.38
C ILE A 12 -41.87 -4.91 11.65
N ILE A 13 -42.36 -5.97 10.99
CA ILE A 13 -41.50 -6.88 10.22
C ILE A 13 -40.81 -6.12 9.07
N ILE A 14 -41.56 -5.31 8.32
CA ILE A 14 -40.99 -4.48 7.24
C ILE A 14 -39.92 -3.53 7.79
N LEU A 15 -40.17 -2.89 8.93
CA LEU A 15 -39.21 -1.99 9.55
C LEU A 15 -37.92 -2.71 9.98
N ILE A 16 -38.04 -3.90 10.56
CA ILE A 16 -36.87 -4.73 10.94
C ILE A 16 -36.06 -5.11 9.71
N VAL A 17 -36.71 -5.58 8.64
CA VAL A 17 -36.05 -5.92 7.38
C VAL A 17 -35.36 -4.69 6.77
N ALA A 18 -36.00 -3.53 6.80
CA ALA A 18 -35.41 -2.29 6.31
C ALA A 18 -34.17 -1.87 7.12
N ILE A 19 -34.21 -1.97 8.45
CA ILE A 19 -33.06 -1.65 9.31
C ILE A 19 -31.88 -2.59 9.02
N ILE A 20 -32.12 -3.89 8.95
CA ILE A 20 -31.08 -4.88 8.64
C ILE A 20 -30.51 -4.65 7.24
N GLY A 21 -31.38 -4.42 6.25
CA GLY A 21 -30.98 -4.14 4.87
C GLY A 21 -30.12 -2.88 4.76
N LEU A 22 -30.53 -1.78 5.39
CA LEU A 22 -29.76 -0.53 5.41
C LEU A 22 -28.40 -0.71 6.10
N GLY A 23 -28.35 -1.48 7.20
CA GLY A 23 -27.10 -1.82 7.88
C GLY A 23 -26.14 -2.59 6.96
N TYR A 24 -26.66 -3.60 6.24
CA TYR A 24 -25.89 -4.36 5.26
C TYR A 24 -25.39 -3.47 4.11
N PHE A 25 -26.26 -2.66 3.51
CA PHE A 25 -25.87 -1.76 2.42
C PHE A 25 -24.82 -0.74 2.87
N ASN A 26 -24.96 -0.17 4.08
CA ASN A 26 -23.97 0.75 4.63
C ASN A 26 -22.62 0.08 4.84
N SER A 27 -22.61 -1.16 5.36
CA SER A 27 -21.38 -1.95 5.50
C SER A 27 -20.76 -2.29 4.15
N TYR A 28 -21.56 -2.71 3.17
CA TYR A 28 -21.11 -3.02 1.81
C TYR A 28 -20.52 -1.79 1.10
N ILE A 29 -21.22 -0.65 1.15
CA ILE A 29 -20.73 0.63 0.62
C ILE A 29 -19.48 1.08 1.35
N GLY A 30 -19.40 0.91 2.68
CA GLY A 30 -18.19 1.20 3.43
C GLY A 30 -17.02 0.32 3.01
N TYR A 31 -17.22 -0.99 2.93
CA TYR A 31 -16.17 -1.94 2.60
C TYR A 31 -15.62 -1.74 1.17
N HIS A 32 -16.49 -1.62 0.17
CA HIS A 32 -16.10 -1.44 -1.22
C HIS A 32 -15.79 0.02 -1.59
N GLY A 33 -16.52 0.99 -1.03
CA GLY A 33 -16.34 2.41 -1.31
C GLY A 33 -15.06 3.00 -0.72
N TYR A 34 -14.61 2.50 0.44
CA TYR A 34 -13.33 2.90 1.02
C TYR A 34 -12.13 2.10 0.50
N ASN A 35 -12.33 1.21 -0.48
CA ASN A 35 -11.25 0.42 -1.08
C ASN A 35 -10.39 -0.28 -0.02
N LYS A 36 -11.05 -0.89 0.99
CA LYS A 36 -10.35 -1.42 2.17
C LYS A 36 -9.30 -2.48 1.83
N ASP A 37 -9.53 -3.28 0.79
CA ASP A 37 -8.63 -4.38 0.41
C ASP A 37 -8.14 -4.31 -1.05
N THR A 38 -8.37 -3.21 -1.76
CA THR A 38 -8.12 -3.21 -3.23
C THR A 38 -6.65 -3.02 -3.61
N TYR A 39 -5.80 -2.53 -2.70
CA TYR A 39 -4.40 -2.24 -3.02
C TYR A 39 -3.44 -2.55 -1.87
N ARG A 40 -2.34 -3.19 -2.21
CA ARG A 40 -1.15 -3.34 -1.37
C ARG A 40 -0.58 -1.96 -1.01
N ARG A 41 -0.24 -1.75 0.26
CA ARG A 41 0.46 -0.55 0.74
C ARG A 41 1.73 -0.89 1.51
N PHE A 42 2.69 0.02 1.42
CA PHE A 42 3.98 0.02 2.11
C PHE A 42 3.97 1.14 3.17
N SER A 43 4.99 1.20 4.01
CA SER A 43 5.08 2.26 5.03
C SER A 43 5.50 3.59 4.40
N GLU A 44 4.89 4.69 4.83
CA GLU A 44 5.27 6.03 4.36
C GLU A 44 6.55 6.51 5.04
N THR A 45 6.90 5.96 6.21
CA THR A 45 8.08 6.35 6.99
C THR A 45 8.82 5.14 7.57
N ILE A 46 10.09 5.32 7.92
CA ILE A 46 10.87 4.32 8.66
C ILE A 46 10.24 4.02 10.03
N LYS A 47 9.67 5.04 10.69
CA LYS A 47 9.02 4.87 12.00
C LYS A 47 7.85 3.89 11.91
N GLU A 48 6.95 4.11 10.95
CA GLU A 48 5.81 3.23 10.68
C GLU A 48 6.29 1.80 10.32
N SER A 49 7.34 1.69 9.49
CA SER A 49 7.94 0.41 9.12
C SER A 49 8.45 -0.40 10.31
N LYS A 50 9.07 0.29 11.29
CA LYS A 50 9.55 -0.30 12.54
C LYS A 50 8.40 -0.69 13.47
N GLU A 51 7.39 0.16 13.60
CA GLU A 51 6.19 -0.13 14.40
C GLU A 51 5.46 -1.39 13.89
N ARG A 52 5.42 -1.55 12.56
CA ARG A 52 4.88 -2.72 11.87
C ARG A 52 5.82 -3.94 11.85
N LYS A 53 7.03 -3.82 12.40
CA LYS A 53 8.06 -4.88 12.48
C LYS A 53 8.45 -5.48 11.11
N VAL A 54 8.36 -4.68 10.04
CA VAL A 54 8.76 -5.06 8.67
C VAL A 54 10.01 -4.36 8.19
N PHE A 55 10.50 -3.36 8.93
CA PHE A 55 11.74 -2.67 8.62
C PHE A 55 12.94 -3.63 8.63
N ILE A 56 13.72 -3.62 7.54
CA ILE A 56 14.98 -4.35 7.43
C ILE A 56 16.16 -3.42 7.65
N LYS A 57 16.29 -2.38 6.82
CA LYS A 57 17.39 -1.42 6.92
C LYS A 57 17.09 -0.13 6.16
N LYS A 58 17.76 0.94 6.58
CA LYS A 58 17.85 2.20 5.83
C LYS A 58 18.96 2.08 4.78
N LEU A 59 18.73 2.66 3.61
CA LEU A 59 19.71 2.73 2.53
C LEU A 59 20.29 4.13 2.46
N ASN A 60 21.56 4.20 2.06
CA ASN A 60 22.12 5.44 1.54
C ASN A 60 21.55 5.65 0.14
N TYR A 61 21.39 6.90 -0.28
CA TYR A 61 20.96 7.20 -1.63
C TYR A 61 21.58 8.48 -2.15
N ASN A 62 21.67 8.56 -3.47
CA ASN A 62 21.94 9.77 -4.21
C ASN A 62 20.85 9.95 -5.27
N THR A 63 20.39 11.18 -5.45
CA THR A 63 19.31 11.51 -6.38
C THR A 63 19.78 12.58 -7.36
N LYS A 64 19.50 12.34 -8.64
CA LYS A 64 19.52 13.36 -9.69
C LYS A 64 18.07 13.56 -10.12
N ALA A 65 17.30 14.26 -9.30
CA ALA A 65 15.89 14.52 -9.53
C ALA A 65 15.56 15.98 -9.26
N ASP A 66 14.79 16.57 -10.17
CA ASP A 66 14.33 17.95 -10.03
C ASP A 66 12.99 17.96 -9.28
N ASN A 67 12.86 18.89 -8.33
CA ASN A 67 11.61 19.13 -7.59
C ASN A 67 11.04 17.92 -6.80
N VAL A 68 11.87 16.92 -6.46
CA VAL A 68 11.49 15.76 -5.62
C VAL A 68 12.33 15.70 -4.35
N GLU A 69 11.69 15.86 -3.19
CA GLU A 69 12.33 15.77 -1.87
C GLU A 69 12.09 14.37 -1.29
N ILE A 70 13.11 13.50 -1.42
CA ILE A 70 13.15 12.17 -0.79
C ILE A 70 13.60 12.35 0.65
N LEU A 71 12.82 11.83 1.59
CA LEU A 71 13.14 11.83 3.02
C LEU A 71 14.01 10.63 3.40
N ASP A 72 13.60 9.44 2.94
CA ASP A 72 14.26 8.19 3.27
C ASP A 72 14.13 7.19 2.12
N VAL A 73 15.14 6.35 1.94
CA VAL A 73 15.04 5.11 1.15
C VAL A 73 15.37 3.96 2.09
N PHE A 74 14.49 2.95 2.15
CA PHE A 74 14.64 1.84 3.09
C PHE A 74 14.04 0.55 2.55
N ILE A 75 14.29 -0.56 3.24
CA ILE A 75 13.85 -1.90 2.84
C ILE A 75 12.83 -2.43 3.83
N GLU A 76 11.76 -3.03 3.30
CA GLU A 76 10.75 -3.76 4.06
C GLU A 76 10.63 -5.22 3.62
N LYS A 77 10.15 -6.07 4.52
CA LYS A 77 9.81 -7.48 4.24
C LYS A 77 8.30 -7.79 4.31
N GLY A 78 7.46 -6.76 4.24
CA GLY A 78 6.02 -6.93 4.41
C GLY A 78 5.22 -5.74 3.90
N TYR A 79 3.91 -5.94 3.81
CA TYR A 79 2.93 -4.98 3.29
C TYR A 79 1.63 -5.04 4.10
N ARG A 80 0.71 -4.11 3.81
CA ARG A 80 -0.65 -4.11 4.38
C ARG A 80 -1.69 -4.00 3.26
N TRP A 81 -2.91 -4.43 3.55
CA TRP A 81 -4.05 -4.27 2.65
C TRP A 81 -4.80 -2.96 2.92
N GLY A 82 -4.90 -2.14 1.88
CA GLY A 82 -5.57 -0.83 1.91
C GLY A 82 -5.14 0.09 3.04
N ASN A 83 -6.05 0.98 3.45
CA ASN A 83 -5.75 2.11 4.32
C ASN A 83 -6.17 1.93 5.77
N SER A 84 -6.91 0.85 6.07
CA SER A 84 -7.54 0.63 7.37
C SER A 84 -7.15 -0.70 8.00
N SER A 85 -6.30 -1.48 7.34
CA SER A 85 -5.78 -2.71 7.92
C SER A 85 -4.51 -2.41 8.71
N ASP A 86 -4.56 -2.71 10.00
CA ASP A 86 -3.38 -2.77 10.86
C ASP A 86 -2.62 -4.09 10.67
N GLU A 87 -3.22 -5.05 9.95
CA GLU A 87 -2.63 -6.34 9.69
C GLU A 87 -1.51 -6.22 8.65
N THR A 88 -0.37 -6.80 8.99
CA THR A 88 0.82 -6.77 8.16
C THR A 88 1.11 -8.18 7.65
N ALA A 89 1.06 -8.33 6.33
CA ALA A 89 1.40 -9.55 5.62
C ALA A 89 2.90 -9.57 5.28
N LYS A 90 3.49 -10.76 5.25
CA LYS A 90 4.90 -10.94 4.87
C LYS A 90 5.03 -11.12 3.37
N LEU A 91 6.11 -10.59 2.79
CA LEU A 91 6.41 -10.78 1.37
C LEU A 91 6.89 -12.19 1.03
N GLU A 92 7.23 -13.00 2.02
CA GLU A 92 7.56 -14.42 1.83
C GLU A 92 6.30 -15.30 1.65
N GLN A 93 5.10 -14.78 1.95
CA GLN A 93 3.86 -15.56 1.84
C GLN A 93 3.30 -15.47 0.43
N ASP A 94 2.87 -16.59 -0.13
CA ASP A 94 2.14 -16.56 -1.40
C ASP A 94 0.78 -15.89 -1.20
N ASP A 95 0.60 -14.75 -1.86
CA ASP A 95 -0.65 -13.98 -1.90
C ASP A 95 -0.90 -13.60 -3.36
N SER A 96 -1.71 -14.43 -4.03
CA SER A 96 -2.09 -14.25 -5.42
C SER A 96 -2.87 -12.95 -5.67
N LEU A 97 -3.57 -12.44 -4.66
CA LEU A 97 -4.33 -11.19 -4.76
C LEU A 97 -3.37 -9.99 -4.74
N ALA A 98 -2.31 -10.05 -3.92
CA ALA A 98 -1.25 -9.06 -3.88
C ALA A 98 -0.25 -9.16 -5.04
N ARG A 99 -0.39 -10.20 -5.89
CA ARG A 99 0.61 -10.62 -6.88
C ARG A 99 1.99 -10.73 -6.24
N ASN A 100 2.03 -11.29 -5.04
CA ASN A 100 3.27 -11.39 -4.31
C ASN A 100 4.21 -12.38 -5.03
N THR A 101 5.50 -12.11 -4.98
CA THR A 101 6.52 -12.99 -5.54
C THR A 101 7.38 -13.44 -4.36
N PRO A 102 7.08 -14.60 -3.74
CA PRO A 102 7.81 -15.06 -2.55
C PRO A 102 9.34 -15.15 -2.74
N GLU A 103 9.80 -15.34 -3.98
CA GLU A 103 11.22 -15.30 -4.37
C GLU A 103 11.86 -13.91 -4.26
N LEU A 104 11.04 -12.86 -4.14
CA LEU A 104 11.45 -11.47 -3.91
C LEU A 104 10.88 -10.98 -2.57
N PRO A 105 11.38 -11.52 -1.43
CA PRO A 105 10.76 -11.34 -0.11
C PRO A 105 11.01 -9.95 0.50
N PHE A 106 11.59 -9.03 -0.25
CA PHE A 106 11.88 -7.69 0.18
C PHE A 106 11.39 -6.67 -0.83
N GLN A 107 11.19 -5.43 -0.36
CA GLN A 107 10.88 -4.31 -1.22
C GLN A 107 11.70 -3.08 -0.82
N VAL A 108 12.22 -2.34 -1.79
CA VAL A 108 12.76 -0.99 -1.59
C VAL A 108 11.58 -0.02 -1.52
N VAL A 109 11.53 0.81 -0.50
CA VAL A 109 10.52 1.85 -0.30
C VAL A 109 11.18 3.22 -0.32
N VAL A 110 10.53 4.17 -0.98
CA VAL A 110 10.96 5.56 -1.04
C VAL A 110 9.94 6.44 -0.33
N SER A 111 10.37 7.10 0.74
CA SER A 111 9.57 8.07 1.48
C SER A 111 9.78 9.47 0.91
N PHE A 112 8.67 10.20 0.73
CA PHE A 112 8.66 11.56 0.20
C PHE A 112 7.99 12.50 1.20
N LYS A 113 8.28 13.80 1.08
CA LYS A 113 7.61 14.81 1.89
C LYS A 113 6.14 14.95 1.50
N LYS A 114 5.26 14.98 2.51
CA LYS A 114 3.79 15.02 2.38
C LYS A 114 3.25 16.18 1.51
N ASP A 115 4.03 17.24 1.33
CA ASP A 115 3.67 18.43 0.56
C ASP A 115 4.04 18.37 -0.93
N GLN A 116 4.55 17.23 -1.41
CA GLN A 116 4.64 16.92 -2.84
C GLN A 116 3.24 16.52 -3.35
N LYS A 117 2.31 17.48 -3.25
CA LYS A 117 0.90 17.37 -3.62
C LYS A 117 0.78 17.58 -5.13
N ASN A 118 0.32 16.51 -5.79
CA ASN A 118 -0.13 16.40 -7.19
C ASN A 118 0.82 15.55 -8.04
N GLY A 119 0.63 14.23 -7.90
CA GLY A 119 1.11 13.24 -8.84
C GLY A 119 1.26 11.84 -8.26
N LYS A 120 0.98 10.82 -9.07
CA LYS A 120 1.29 9.44 -8.71
C LYS A 120 2.78 9.20 -8.87
N LEU A 121 3.56 9.46 -7.82
CA LEU A 121 4.99 9.21 -7.82
C LEU A 121 5.24 7.70 -7.82
N SER A 122 5.95 7.24 -8.85
CA SER A 122 6.17 5.83 -9.09
C SER A 122 7.67 5.58 -9.27
N VAL A 123 8.13 4.44 -8.78
CA VAL A 123 9.54 4.06 -8.74
C VAL A 123 9.74 2.89 -9.72
N PHE A 124 10.76 2.97 -10.58
CA PHE A 124 10.97 1.97 -11.65
C PHE A 124 12.40 1.46 -11.69
N SER A 125 12.58 0.15 -11.58
CA SER A 125 13.85 -0.52 -11.85
C SER A 125 13.67 -1.50 -13.02
N GLY A 126 14.48 -1.35 -14.08
CA GLY A 126 14.41 -2.23 -15.26
C GLY A 126 13.40 -1.83 -16.35
N GLY A 127 13.13 -2.77 -17.26
CA GLY A 127 12.33 -2.57 -18.48
C GLY A 127 10.85 -2.96 -18.40
N GLU A 128 10.40 -3.61 -17.31
CA GLU A 128 9.01 -4.04 -17.17
C GLU A 128 8.20 -3.17 -16.20
N TYR A 129 7.01 -2.84 -16.66
CA TYR A 129 6.15 -1.76 -16.21
C TYR A 129 5.29 -2.21 -15.02
N ASN A 130 5.58 -1.72 -13.81
CA ASN A 130 4.61 -1.74 -12.71
C ASN A 130 4.03 -0.34 -12.51
N LYS A 131 2.84 -0.14 -13.08
CA LYS A 131 2.08 1.11 -13.00
C LYS A 131 1.72 1.38 -11.53
N TYR A 132 2.30 2.43 -10.95
CA TYR A 132 1.90 2.99 -9.65
C TYR A 132 2.26 2.17 -8.41
N SER A 133 3.50 1.70 -8.30
CA SER A 133 4.03 1.17 -7.04
C SER A 133 5.31 1.91 -6.63
N PRO A 134 5.32 2.65 -5.51
CA PRO A 134 6.51 3.29 -4.92
C PRO A 134 7.50 2.30 -4.31
N PHE A 135 7.44 1.04 -4.75
CA PHE A 135 8.29 -0.02 -4.25
C PHE A 135 8.86 -0.88 -5.37
N ILE A 136 10.05 -1.42 -5.13
CA ILE A 136 10.73 -2.35 -6.04
C ILE A 136 10.90 -3.67 -5.29
N PRO A 137 10.27 -4.78 -5.72
CA PRO A 137 10.54 -6.08 -5.15
C PRO A 137 12.00 -6.47 -5.46
N ILE A 138 12.71 -6.98 -4.45
CA ILE A 138 14.11 -7.36 -4.56
C ILE A 138 14.34 -8.71 -3.86
N ASP A 139 15.31 -9.45 -4.35
CA ASP A 139 15.83 -10.64 -3.70
C ASP A 139 16.74 -10.26 -2.51
N SER A 140 16.86 -11.18 -1.58
CA SER A 140 17.83 -11.25 -0.49
C SER A 140 19.27 -10.95 -0.92
N ASP A 141 19.72 -11.45 -2.07
CA ASP A 141 21.10 -11.23 -2.55
C ASP A 141 21.36 -9.79 -2.99
N ILE A 142 20.33 -9.11 -3.53
CA ILE A 142 20.39 -7.70 -3.96
C ILE A 142 20.53 -6.74 -2.77
N LEU A 143 20.26 -7.21 -1.54
CA LEU A 143 20.48 -6.40 -0.34
C LEU A 143 21.93 -5.91 -0.21
N LYS A 144 22.91 -6.58 -0.84
CA LYS A 144 24.32 -6.19 -0.77
C LYS A 144 24.73 -5.19 -1.86
N ASP A 145 23.91 -5.02 -2.88
CA ASP A 145 24.23 -4.26 -4.07
C ASP A 145 23.56 -2.89 -4.11
N THR A 146 23.88 -2.15 -5.17
CA THR A 146 23.25 -0.87 -5.46
C THR A 146 22.01 -1.06 -6.32
N VAL A 147 20.86 -0.59 -5.83
CA VAL A 147 19.61 -0.51 -6.61
C VAL A 147 19.52 0.85 -7.28
N SER A 148 19.24 0.87 -8.57
CA SER A 148 18.99 2.11 -9.32
C SER A 148 17.56 2.13 -9.84
N PHE A 149 16.90 3.27 -9.73
CA PHE A 149 15.53 3.42 -10.18
C PHE A 149 15.19 4.83 -10.65
N ASN A 150 14.24 4.91 -11.57
CA ASN A 150 13.70 6.16 -12.07
C ASN A 150 12.54 6.63 -11.20
N LEU A 151 12.45 7.94 -11.01
CA LEU A 151 11.30 8.61 -10.41
C LEU A 151 10.41 9.13 -11.53
N ILE A 152 9.12 8.80 -11.45
CA ILE A 152 8.12 9.31 -12.38
C ILE A 152 7.03 10.01 -11.60
N LEU A 153 6.82 11.30 -11.88
CA LEU A 153 5.73 12.11 -11.34
C LEU A 153 4.73 12.38 -12.46
N GLU A 154 3.45 12.03 -12.28
CA GLU A 154 2.40 12.23 -13.29
C GLU A 154 2.72 11.67 -14.69
N ASN A 155 3.37 10.49 -14.73
CA ASN A 155 3.85 9.86 -15.96
C ASN A 155 5.01 10.60 -16.67
N LYS A 156 5.63 11.60 -16.03
CA LYS A 156 6.85 12.26 -16.52
C LYS A 156 8.07 11.78 -15.72
N HIS A 157 9.14 11.43 -16.41
CA HIS A 157 10.42 11.16 -15.77
C HIS A 157 10.94 12.45 -15.14
N VAL A 158 11.22 12.39 -13.83
CA VAL A 158 11.69 13.55 -13.05
C VAL A 158 13.07 13.34 -12.45
N GLY A 159 13.62 12.13 -12.56
CA GLY A 159 14.97 11.86 -12.09
C GLY A 159 15.31 10.40 -11.91
N LYS A 160 16.53 10.17 -11.43
CA LYS A 160 17.05 8.84 -11.12
C LYS A 160 17.64 8.83 -9.72
N VAL A 161 17.33 7.79 -8.96
CA VAL A 161 17.88 7.52 -7.65
C VAL A 161 18.77 6.29 -7.73
N LYS A 162 19.90 6.36 -7.02
CA LYS A 162 20.80 5.25 -6.78
C LYS A 162 20.83 5.04 -5.27
N ALA A 163 20.48 3.85 -4.79
CA ALA A 163 20.43 3.51 -3.38
C ALA A 163 21.27 2.27 -3.08
N TRP A 164 21.99 2.24 -1.96
CA TRP A 164 22.88 1.14 -1.59
C TRP A 164 22.89 0.89 -0.08
N GLY A 165 23.21 -0.33 0.31
CA GLY A 165 23.40 -0.69 1.71
C GLY A 165 24.66 -0.04 2.30
N ASN A 166 24.69 0.15 3.62
CA ASN A 166 25.95 0.44 4.30
C ASN A 166 26.91 -0.74 4.05
N MET A 167 28.07 -0.45 3.46
CA MET A 167 29.21 -1.36 3.51
C MET A 167 29.74 -1.26 4.93
N ASN A 168 29.41 -2.26 5.75
CA ASN A 168 30.14 -2.50 6.99
C ASN A 168 31.44 -3.24 6.66
#